data_AF-A0A1Q6CKR3-F1
#
_entry.id   AF-A0A1Q6CKR3-F1
#
_cell.length_a   1.000
_cell.length_b   1.000
_cell.length_c   1.000
_cell.angle_alpha   90.00
_cell.angle_beta   90.00
_cell.angle_gamma   90.00
#
_symmetry.space_group_name_H-M   'P 1'
#
loop_
_entity.id
_entity.type
_entity.pdbx_description
1 polymer ?
#
loop_
_entity_poly.entity_id
_entity_poly.type
_entity_poly.pdbx_seq_one_letter_code
_entity_poly.pdbx_strand_id
1 'polypeptide(L)' 'MGGISIWQLLIIAAIVILLFGTKKLRNLGSDLGSAVKGFKKAVTDEEKEEQSAEALANKKATEENTEANKEKDKA' A
#
# COMPACT_ATOMS: atom_id res chain seq x y z
N MET A 1 19.96 0.61 27.38
CA MET A 1 18.53 0.24 27.37
C MET A 1 18.29 -0.59 26.12
N GLY A 2 18.34 -1.92 26.25
CA GLY A 2 18.27 -2.85 25.12
C GLY A 2 16.87 -2.89 24.52
N GLY A 3 16.76 -2.56 23.24
CA GLY A 3 15.50 -2.64 22.50
C GLY A 3 15.04 -4.08 22.29
N ILE A 4 13.77 -4.24 21.93
CA ILE A 4 13.21 -5.52 21.51
C ILE A 4 13.93 -5.95 20.24
N SER A 5 14.79 -6.95 20.35
CA SER A 5 15.50 -7.50 19.19
C SER A 5 14.64 -8.57 18.49
N ILE A 6 14.74 -8.61 17.16
CA ILE A 6 14.00 -9.54 16.29
C ILE A 6 14.17 -10.99 16.76
N TRP A 7 15.35 -11.35 17.28
CA TRP A 7 15.65 -12.71 17.75
C TRP A 7 14.80 -13.13 18.95
N GLN A 8 14.50 -12.21 19.86
CA GLN A 8 13.66 -12.45 21.03
C GLN A 8 12.20 -12.67 20.60
N LEU A 9 11.72 -11.89 19.62
CA LEU A 9 10.36 -12.06 19.09
C LEU A 9 10.17 -13.42 18.41
N LEU A 10 11.17 -13.91 17.66
CA LEU A 10 11.11 -15.24 17.05
C LEU A 10 11.04 -16.36 18.10
N ILE A 11 11.83 -16.27 19.18
CA ILE A 11 11.80 -17.23 20.27
C ILE A 11 10.42 -17.25 20.96
N ILE A 12 9.86 -16.07 21.25
CA ILE A 12 8.52 -15.95 21.84
C ILE A 12 7.46 -16.52 20.90
N ALA A 13 7.53 -16.19 19.60
CA ALA A 13 6.61 -16.70 18.60
C ALA A 13 6.68 -18.24 18.50
N ALA A 14 7.87 -18.83 18.55
CA ALA A 14 8.05 -20.28 18.55
C ALA A 14 7.38 -20.94 19.77
N ILE A 15 7.52 -20.35 20.96
CA ILE A 15 6.85 -20.84 22.18
C ILE A 15 5.33 -20.76 22.03
N VAL A 16 4.80 -19.63 21.54
CA VAL A 16 3.36 -19.47 21.31
C VAL A 16 2.85 -20.52 20.31
N ILE A 17 3.57 -20.76 19.22
CA ILE A 17 3.21 -21.80 18.23
C ILE A 17 3.20 -23.20 18.87
N LEU A 18 4.16 -23.51 19.74
CA LEU A 18 4.21 -24.81 20.43
C LEU A 18 3.07 -24.98 21.44
N LEU A 19 2.71 -23.93 22.18
CA LEU A 19 1.62 -23.98 23.18
C LEU A 19 0.24 -24.09 22.54
N PHE A 20 -0.03 -23.27 21.52
CA PHE A 20 -1.34 -23.21 20.87
C PHE A 20 -1.47 -24.20 19.72
N GLY A 21 -0.35 -24.68 19.19
CA GLY A 21 -0.26 -25.52 18.00
C GLY A 21 -0.48 -24.73 16.70
N THR A 22 0.14 -25.20 15.61
CA THR A 22 0.01 -24.57 14.28
C THR A 22 -1.41 -24.60 13.72
N LYS A 23 -2.23 -25.60 14.12
CA LYS A 23 -3.62 -25.73 13.64
C LYS A 23 -4.52 -24.59 14.13
N LYS A 24 -4.44 -24.22 15.41
CA LYS A 24 -5.24 -23.10 15.96
C LYS A 24 -4.75 -21.77 15.40
N LEU A 25 -3.44 -21.55 15.38
CA LEU A 25 -2.85 -20.33 14.80
C LEU A 25 -3.19 -20.17 13.32
N ARG A 26 -3.25 -21.25 12.53
CA ARG A 26 -3.62 -21.17 11.11
C ARG A 26 -5.08 -20.82 10.91
N ASN A 27 -6.00 -21.38 11.70
CA ASN A 27 -7.43 -21.07 11.58
C ASN A 27 -7.68 -19.59 11.95
N LEU A 28 -7.22 -19.17 13.12
CA LEU A 28 -7.33 -17.77 13.57
C LEU A 28 -6.57 -16.80 12.65
N GLY A 29 -5.38 -17.18 12.21
CA GLY A 29 -4.56 -16.37 11.30
C GLY A 29 -5.14 -16.24 9.90
N SER A 30 -5.89 -17.23 9.42
CA SER A 30 -6.59 -17.15 8.13
C SER A 30 -7.75 -16.16 8.20
N ASP A 31 -8.54 -16.19 9.28
CA ASP A 31 -9.68 -15.30 9.47
C ASP A 31 -9.23 -13.85 9.68
N LEU A 32 -8.23 -13.63 10.55
CA LEU A 32 -7.66 -12.31 10.75
C LEU A 32 -6.89 -11.82 9.53
N GLY A 33 -6.14 -12.71 8.87
CA GLY A 33 -5.33 -12.39 7.70
C GLY A 33 -6.20 -12.01 6.49
N SER A 34 -7.34 -12.67 6.30
CA SER A 34 -8.29 -12.30 5.24
C SER A 34 -8.93 -10.94 5.48
N ALA A 35 -9.31 -10.63 6.73
CA ALA A 35 -9.82 -9.30 7.10
C ALA A 35 -8.78 -8.19 6.86
N VAL A 36 -7.54 -8.39 7.32
CA VAL A 36 -6.44 -7.43 7.12
C VAL A 36 -6.08 -7.29 5.64
N LYS A 37 -6.14 -8.38 4.85
CA LYS A 37 -5.91 -8.35 3.40
C LYS A 37 -6.97 -7.52 2.68
N GLY A 38 -8.23 -7.65 3.06
CA GLY A 38 -9.32 -6.81 2.54
C GLY A 38 -9.11 -5.34 2.86
N PHE A 39 -8.76 -5.03 4.12
CA PHE A 39 -8.44 -3.67 4.55
C PHE A 39 -7.27 -3.06 3.77
N LYS A 40 -6.15 -3.78 3.66
CA LYS A 40 -4.99 -3.31 2.90
C LYS A 40 -5.31 -3.10 1.42
N LYS A 41 -6.17 -3.95 0.85
CA LYS A 41 -6.59 -3.79 -0.54
C LYS A 41 -7.45 -2.54 -0.74
N ALA A 42 -8.42 -2.29 0.14
CA ALA A 42 -9.25 -1.09 0.08
C ALA A 42 -8.40 0.18 0.18
N VAL A 43 -7.50 0.26 1.16
CA VAL A 43 -6.61 1.42 1.35
C VAL A 43 -5.69 1.62 0.14
N THR A 44 -5.09 0.54 -0.40
CA THR A 44 -4.20 0.65 -1.57
C THR A 44 -4.95 0.92 -2.87
N ASP A 45 -6.19 0.43 -3.05
CA ASP A 45 -7.01 0.75 -4.23
C ASP A 45 -7.50 2.22 -4.18
N GLU A 46 -7.86 2.75 -3.00
CA GLU A 46 -8.16 4.18 -2.82
C GLU A 46 -6.94 5.06 -3.13
N GLU A 47 -5.74 4.72 -2.62
CA GLU A 47 -4.50 5.44 -2.96
C GLU A 47 -4.19 5.40 -4.47
N LYS A 48 -4.54 4.31 -5.16
CA LYS A 48 -4.36 4.18 -6.61
C LYS A 48 -5.38 4.98 -7.41
N GLU A 49 -6.63 5.04 -6.96
CA GLU A 49 -7.67 5.86 -7.58
C GLU A 49 -7.36 7.36 -7.42
N GLU A 50 -6.85 7.77 -6.25
CA GLU A 50 -6.35 9.14 -6.02
C GLU A 50 -5.15 9.47 -6.92
N GLN A 51 -4.16 8.58 -7.04
CA GLN A 51 -3.02 8.78 -7.96
C GLN A 51 -3.41 8.78 -9.44
N SER A 52 -4.43 8.01 -9.84
CA SER A 52 -4.94 8.02 -11.22
C SER A 52 -5.73 9.29 -11.54
N ALA A 53 -6.42 9.88 -10.57
CA ALA A 53 -7.11 11.16 -10.72
C ALA A 53 -6.11 12.32 -10.88
N GLU A 54 -5.01 12.31 -10.12
CA GLU A 54 -3.92 13.30 -10.24
C GLU A 54 -3.14 13.17 -11.57
N ALA A 55 -2.92 11.95 -12.07
CA ALA A 55 -2.27 11.71 -13.36
C ALA A 55 -3.12 12.19 -14.56
N LEU A 56 -4.46 12.08 -14.47
CA LEU A 56 -5.38 12.57 -15.50
C LEU A 56 -5.51 14.11 -15.49
N ALA A 57 -5.39 14.75 -14.33
CA ALA A 57 -5.36 16.22 -14.23
C ALA A 57 -4.07 16.81 -14.83
N ASN A 58 -2.93 16.12 -14.71
CA ASN A 58 -1.65 16.60 -15.24
C ASN A 58 -1.49 16.38 -16.76
N LYS A 59 -2.24 15.46 -17.38
CA LYS A 59 -2.21 15.28 -18.85
C LYS A 59 -3.03 16.32 -19.63
N LYS A 60 -3.98 17.01 -18.98
CA LYS A 60 -4.83 18.02 -19.63
C LYS A 60 -4.18 19.42 -19.72
N ALA A 61 -3.10 19.66 -18.97
CA ALA A 61 -2.36 20.93 -19.00
C ALA A 61 -1.26 21.00 -20.10
N THR A 62 -0.91 19.88 -20.72
CA THR A 62 0.16 19.82 -21.74
C THR A 62 -0.36 20.00 -23.17
N GLU A 63 -1.64 19.74 -23.43
CA GLU A 63 -2.21 19.86 -24.78
C GLU A 63 -2.72 21.28 -25.12
N GLU A 64 -2.85 22.19 -24.14
CA GLU A 64 -3.31 23.58 -24.38
C GLU A 64 -2.17 24.60 -24.63
N ASN A 65 -0.90 24.22 -24.41
CA ASN A 65 0.26 25.12 -24.58
C ASN A 65 1.03 24.94 -25.90
N THR A 66 0.61 24.04 -26.79
CA THR A 66 1.30 23.83 -28.07
C THR A 66 0.73 24.68 -29.22
N GLU A 67 -0.45 25.27 -29.07
CA GLU A 67 -1.07 26.10 -30.13
C GLU A 67 -0.89 27.61 -29.94
N ALA A 68 -0.51 28.10 -28.74
CA ALA A 68 -0.31 29.53 -28.48
C ALA A 68 1.10 30.06 -28.83
N ASN A 69 2.06 29.19 -29.17
CA ASN A 69 3.46 29.57 -29.47
C ASN A 69 3.83 29.44 -30.96
N LYS A 70 2.89 29.76 -31.87
CA LYS A 70 3.17 29.93 -33.30
C LYS A 70 2.72 31.28 -33.89
N GLU A 71 2.13 32.18 -33.10
CA GLU A 71 1.63 33.48 -33.59
C GLU A 71 2.49 34.70 -33.21
N LYS A 72 3.58 34.53 -32.43
CA LYS A 72 4.47 35.65 -32.05
C LYS A 72 5.80 35.75 -32.79
N ASP A 73 6.07 34.87 -33.75
CA ASP A 73 7.32 34.88 -34.54
C ASP A 73 7.10 35.45 -35.96
N LYS A 74 6.20 36.44 -36.10
CA LYS A 74 5.95 37.10 -37.39
C LYS A 74 5.42 38.54 -37.29
N ALA A 75 5.83 39.29 -36.27
CA ALA A 75 5.64 40.73 -36.18
C ALA A 75 7.01 41.43 -36.09
#